data_AF-K1TSX9-F1
#
_entry.id   AF-K1TSX9-F1
#
_cell.length_a   1.000
_cell.length_b   1.000
_cell.length_c   1.000
_cell.angle_alpha   90.00
_cell.angle_beta   90.00
_cell.angle_gamma   90.00
#
_symmetry.space_group_name_H-M   'P 1'
#
loop_
_entity.id
_entity.type
_entity.pdbx_description
1 polymer ?
#
loop_
_entity_poly.entity_id
_entity_poly.type
_entity_poly.pdbx_seq_one_letter_code
_entity_poly.pdbx_strand_id
1 'polypeptide(L)'
;SGIGVGGAVYGLYSDSACASLYDKLTTSADGKGTFAKSVDVGKTYYIKEITAPTGYELDDTVYPVITNEENSTVETAVIQTIYEDAVKADLKIKKSSTDGIVSNLWFAISDSLLATSTTQFQPIKTAKRLLKV
;
A
#
# COMPACT_ATOMS: atom_id res chain seq x y z
N SER A 1 -10.18 1.17 9.48
CA SER A 1 -10.32 1.26 8.02
C SER A 1 -8.97 1.55 7.42
N GLY A 2 -8.56 0.80 6.39
CA GLY A 2 -7.33 1.11 5.63
C GLY A 2 -7.48 2.40 4.82
N ILE A 3 -6.36 2.95 4.36
CA ILE A 3 -6.34 4.04 3.39
C ILE A 3 -6.67 3.43 2.02
N GLY A 4 -7.65 4.00 1.31
CA GLY A 4 -8.01 3.54 -0.03
C GLY A 4 -6.86 3.77 -1.03
N VAL A 5 -6.58 2.78 -1.87
CA VAL A 5 -5.51 2.84 -2.88
C VAL A 5 -6.14 2.82 -4.28
N GLY A 6 -6.03 3.94 -4.98
CA GLY A 6 -6.53 4.09 -6.35
C GLY A 6 -5.53 3.71 -7.41
N GLY A 7 -6.03 3.28 -8.57
CA GLY A 7 -5.23 2.97 -9.76
C GLY A 7 -4.78 1.53 -9.89
N ALA A 8 -5.14 0.65 -8.95
CA ALA A 8 -4.93 -0.79 -9.09
C ALA A 8 -5.88 -1.34 -10.15
N VAL A 9 -5.40 -2.26 -11.00
CA VAL A 9 -6.21 -2.88 -12.06
C VAL A 9 -6.41 -4.35 -11.74
N TYR A 10 -7.67 -4.74 -11.57
CA TYR A 10 -8.04 -6.12 -11.27
C TYR A 10 -8.78 -6.75 -12.46
N GLY A 11 -8.44 -8.00 -12.76
CA GLY A 11 -9.15 -8.85 -13.70
C GLY A 11 -10.10 -9.80 -12.98
N LEU A 12 -11.28 -9.99 -13.56
CA LEU A 12 -12.19 -11.08 -13.23
C LEU A 12 -12.06 -12.14 -14.31
N TYR A 13 -11.84 -13.39 -13.92
CA TYR A 13 -11.57 -14.52 -14.81
C TYR A 13 -12.60 -15.62 -14.61
N SER A 14 -12.91 -16.35 -15.69
CA SER A 14 -13.83 -17.50 -15.64
C SER A 14 -13.15 -18.83 -15.34
N ASP A 15 -11.83 -18.85 -15.18
CA ASP A 15 -11.03 -20.04 -14.85
C ASP A 15 -9.96 -19.74 -13.79
N SER A 16 -9.58 -20.78 -13.04
CA SER A 16 -8.61 -20.68 -11.94
C SER A 16 -7.19 -20.42 -12.40
N ALA A 17 -6.87 -20.65 -13.68
CA ALA A 17 -5.57 -20.35 -14.25
C ALA A 17 -5.44 -18.87 -14.67
N CYS A 18 -6.51 -18.08 -14.52
CA CYS A 18 -6.59 -16.69 -14.95
C CYS A 18 -6.23 -16.50 -16.44
N ALA A 19 -6.60 -17.46 -17.29
CA ALA A 19 -6.33 -17.40 -18.73
C ALA A 19 -7.45 -16.71 -19.51
N SER A 20 -8.69 -16.81 -19.04
CA SER A 20 -9.90 -16.30 -19.71
C SER A 20 -10.43 -15.07 -18.97
N LEU A 21 -9.99 -13.89 -19.41
CA LEU A 21 -10.46 -12.63 -18.84
C LEU A 21 -11.94 -12.41 -19.16
N TYR A 22 -12.75 -12.32 -18.12
CA TYR A 22 -14.19 -12.09 -18.20
C TYR A 22 -14.52 -10.59 -18.16
N ASP A 23 -13.96 -9.87 -17.19
CA ASP A 23 -14.11 -8.43 -17.04
C ASP A 23 -12.88 -7.81 -16.35
N LYS A 24 -12.81 -6.47 -16.32
CA LYS A 24 -11.72 -5.74 -15.67
C LYS A 24 -12.27 -4.51 -14.94
N LEU A 25 -11.69 -4.18 -13.80
CA LEU A 25 -11.96 -2.94 -13.08
C LEU A 25 -10.67 -2.19 -12.76
N THR A 26 -10.82 -0.91 -12.40
CA THR A 26 -9.75 -0.09 -11.87
C THR A 26 -10.23 0.59 -10.61
N THR A 27 -9.44 0.56 -9.54
CA THR A 27 -9.85 1.13 -8.26
C THR A 27 -9.85 2.67 -8.32
N SER A 28 -10.88 3.28 -7.74
CA SER A 28 -10.97 4.73 -7.52
C SER A 28 -10.06 5.18 -6.39
N ALA A 29 -9.91 6.51 -6.22
CA ALA A 29 -9.06 7.09 -5.18
C ALA A 29 -9.41 6.67 -3.74
N ASP A 30 -10.63 6.20 -3.49
CA ASP A 30 -11.06 5.63 -2.20
C ASP A 30 -10.85 4.11 -2.10
N GLY A 31 -10.15 3.50 -3.06
CA GLY A 31 -9.79 2.08 -3.07
C GLY A 31 -10.91 1.13 -3.49
N LYS A 32 -11.97 1.64 -4.13
CA LYS A 32 -13.14 0.84 -4.50
C LYS A 32 -13.21 0.61 -6.00
N GLY A 33 -13.87 -0.46 -6.39
CA GLY A 33 -14.18 -0.75 -7.78
C GLY A 33 -15.31 -1.77 -7.88
N THR A 34 -16.02 -1.73 -9.00
CA THR A 34 -17.09 -2.69 -9.31
C THR A 34 -16.89 -3.18 -10.73
N PHE A 35 -16.96 -4.49 -10.95
CA PHE A 35 -16.99 -5.05 -12.29
C PHE A 35 -18.29 -4.65 -12.99
N ALA A 36 -18.20 -4.28 -14.26
CA ALA A 36 -19.35 -3.79 -15.02
C ALA A 36 -20.24 -4.94 -15.51
N LYS A 37 -19.66 -6.12 -15.73
CA LYS A 37 -20.40 -7.32 -16.13
C LYS A 37 -21.00 -8.02 -14.93
N SER A 38 -22.27 -8.35 -15.03
CA SER A 38 -22.90 -9.32 -14.14
C SER A 38 -22.28 -10.70 -14.30
N VAL A 39 -22.27 -11.46 -13.21
CA VAL A 39 -21.75 -12.81 -13.13
C VAL A 39 -22.88 -13.83 -13.08
N ASP A 40 -22.65 -15.02 -13.64
CA ASP A 40 -23.65 -16.08 -13.64
C ASP A 40 -23.74 -16.75 -12.26
N VAL A 41 -24.92 -16.76 -11.67
CA VAL A 41 -25.18 -17.44 -10.38
C VAL A 41 -24.81 -18.92 -10.44
N GLY A 42 -24.22 -19.42 -9.37
CA GLY A 42 -23.79 -20.82 -9.24
C GLY A 42 -22.43 -21.11 -9.89
N LYS A 43 -21.77 -20.11 -10.49
CA LYS A 43 -20.41 -20.24 -11.01
C LYS A 43 -19.38 -19.67 -10.04
N THR A 44 -18.16 -20.20 -10.14
CA THR A 44 -16.99 -19.62 -9.49
C THR A 44 -16.23 -18.77 -10.49
N TYR A 45 -15.90 -17.55 -10.09
CA TYR A 45 -15.01 -16.64 -10.81
C TYR A 45 -13.75 -16.41 -9.99
N TYR A 46 -12.73 -15.83 -10.61
CA TYR A 46 -11.44 -15.61 -9.97
C TYR A 46 -11.00 -14.16 -10.18
N ILE A 47 -10.64 -13.48 -9.11
CA ILE A 47 -10.08 -12.13 -9.17
C ILE A 47 -8.57 -12.24 -9.04
N LYS A 48 -7.84 -11.57 -9.93
CA LYS A 48 -6.37 -11.42 -9.84
C LYS A 48 -5.98 -9.98 -10.15
N GLU A 49 -5.00 -9.44 -9.43
CA GLU A 49 -4.41 -8.17 -9.79
C GLU A 49 -3.60 -8.30 -11.11
N ILE A 50 -3.82 -7.35 -12.02
CA ILE A 50 -3.11 -7.25 -13.30
C ILE A 50 -2.03 -6.17 -13.22
N THR A 51 -2.29 -5.10 -12.48
CA THR A 51 -1.37 -3.95 -12.40
C THR A 51 -1.49 -3.31 -11.03
N ALA A 52 -0.38 -3.37 -10.29
CA ALA A 52 -0.22 -2.72 -9.02
C ALA A 52 -0.36 -1.20 -9.14
N PRO A 53 -0.95 -0.52 -8.14
CA PRO A 53 -0.92 0.92 -8.05
C PRO A 53 0.52 1.43 -7.85
N THR A 54 0.76 2.70 -8.19
CA THR A 54 2.10 3.29 -8.05
C THR A 54 2.55 3.26 -6.58
N GLY A 55 3.74 2.69 -6.34
CA GLY A 55 4.33 2.59 -5.00
C GLY A 55 4.03 1.28 -4.25
N TYR A 56 3.33 0.33 -4.88
CA TYR A 56 2.99 -0.97 -4.30
C TYR A 56 3.54 -2.13 -5.13
N GLU A 57 3.72 -3.27 -4.48
CA GLU A 57 4.11 -4.54 -5.10
C GLU A 57 2.89 -5.21 -5.72
N LEU A 58 3.08 -5.88 -6.86
CA LEU A 58 2.01 -6.62 -7.52
C LEU A 58 1.59 -7.83 -6.68
N ASP A 59 0.31 -7.93 -6.37
CA ASP A 59 -0.25 -9.11 -5.72
C ASP A 59 -0.55 -10.23 -6.73
N ASP A 60 0.25 -11.29 -6.68
CA ASP A 60 0.08 -12.47 -7.52
C ASP A 60 -1.01 -13.45 -7.03
N THR A 61 -1.64 -13.17 -5.89
CA THR A 61 -2.68 -14.01 -5.30
C THR A 61 -3.93 -14.08 -6.17
N VAL A 62 -4.49 -15.28 -6.31
CA VAL A 62 -5.76 -15.51 -7.01
C VAL A 62 -6.89 -15.69 -5.99
N TYR A 63 -7.90 -14.84 -6.07
CA TYR A 63 -9.02 -14.80 -5.14
C TYR A 63 -10.27 -15.45 -5.76
N PRO A 64 -10.71 -16.64 -5.32
CA PRO A 64 -11.93 -17.26 -5.82
C PRO A 64 -13.17 -16.57 -5.26
N VAL A 65 -14.16 -16.34 -6.12
CA VAL A 65 -15.46 -15.76 -5.78
C VAL A 65 -16.56 -16.72 -6.21
N ILE A 66 -17.26 -17.29 -5.24
CA ILE A 66 -18.42 -18.16 -5.49
C ILE A 66 -19.66 -17.27 -5.56
N THR A 67 -20.36 -17.33 -6.68
CA THR A 67 -21.62 -16.62 -6.88
C THR A 67 -22.78 -17.53 -6.53
N ASN A 68 -23.70 -17.06 -5.71
CA ASN A 68 -24.93 -17.77 -5.33
C ASN A 68 -26.13 -16.80 -5.39
N GLU A 69 -27.35 -17.31 -5.28
CA GLU A 69 -28.56 -16.47 -5.34
C GLU A 69 -28.63 -15.48 -4.17
N GLU A 70 -28.05 -15.84 -3.02
CA GLU A 70 -27.98 -14.98 -1.84
C GLU A 70 -27.14 -13.73 -2.09
N ASN A 71 -26.13 -13.79 -2.97
CA ASN A 71 -25.23 -12.68 -3.30
C ASN A 71 -25.68 -11.85 -4.52
N SER A 72 -26.95 -11.98 -4.93
CA SER A 72 -27.48 -11.37 -6.16
C SER A 72 -27.90 -9.90 -6.03
N THR A 73 -27.92 -9.35 -4.81
CA THR A 73 -28.33 -7.96 -4.55
C THR A 73 -27.13 -7.10 -4.13
N VAL A 74 -27.24 -5.78 -4.29
CA VAL A 74 -26.17 -4.84 -3.91
C VAL A 74 -25.78 -4.98 -2.43
N GLU A 75 -26.74 -5.31 -1.56
CA GLU A 75 -26.52 -5.47 -0.11
C GLU A 75 -25.80 -6.77 0.26
N THR A 76 -25.84 -7.77 -0.63
CA THR A 76 -25.27 -9.10 -0.41
C THR A 76 -24.11 -9.41 -1.35
N ALA A 77 -23.66 -8.42 -2.12
CA ALA A 77 -22.52 -8.57 -3.02
C ALA A 77 -21.28 -9.03 -2.24
N VAL A 78 -20.50 -9.94 -2.85
CA VAL A 78 -19.23 -10.39 -2.27
C VAL A 78 -18.26 -9.21 -2.26
N ILE A 79 -17.95 -8.71 -1.06
CA ILE A 79 -16.94 -7.67 -0.88
C ILE A 79 -15.60 -8.36 -0.61
N GLN A 80 -14.74 -8.39 -1.63
CA GLN A 80 -13.35 -8.80 -1.46
C GLN A 80 -12.54 -7.60 -0.96
N THR A 81 -11.96 -7.71 0.24
CA THR A 81 -10.98 -6.73 0.74
C THR A 81 -9.59 -7.27 0.46
N ILE A 82 -8.81 -6.53 -0.33
CA ILE A 82 -7.44 -6.87 -0.71
C ILE A 82 -6.51 -5.80 -0.12
N TYR A 83 -5.37 -6.24 0.41
CA TYR A 83 -4.37 -5.36 1.02
C TYR A 83 -3.13 -5.33 0.12
N GLU A 84 -2.59 -4.13 -0.09
CA GLU A 84 -1.41 -3.90 -0.92
C GLU A 84 -0.15 -3.80 -0.06
N ASP A 85 0.92 -4.46 -0.48
CA ASP A 85 2.24 -4.33 0.14
C ASP A 85 3.00 -3.16 -0.51
N ALA A 86 3.31 -2.14 0.27
CA ALA A 86 4.03 -0.96 -0.23
C ALA A 86 5.50 -1.29 -0.54
N VAL A 87 6.01 -0.79 -1.66
CA VAL A 87 7.43 -0.88 -2.02
C VAL A 87 8.24 -0.03 -1.03
N LYS A 88 9.21 -0.65 -0.36
CA LYS A 88 10.09 0.04 0.61
C LYS A 88 11.48 0.24 0.02
N ALA A 89 12.03 1.44 0.20
CA ALA A 89 13.40 1.76 -0.19
C ALA A 89 14.29 1.98 1.05
N ASP A 90 15.52 1.46 1.00
CA ASP A 90 16.53 1.72 2.02
C ASP A 90 17.12 3.13 1.84
N LEU A 91 16.97 4.01 2.82
CA LEU A 91 17.68 5.28 2.85
C LEU A 91 19.03 5.14 3.58
N LYS A 92 20.14 5.33 2.86
CA LYS A 92 21.50 5.32 3.44
C LYS A 92 22.11 6.72 3.38
N ILE A 93 22.51 7.25 4.54
CA ILE A 93 23.21 8.55 4.65
C ILE A 93 24.64 8.31 5.09
N LYS A 94 25.61 8.75 4.27
CA LYS A 94 27.03 8.83 4.67
C LYS A 94 27.41 10.30 4.82
N LYS A 95 27.80 10.69 6.03
CA LYS A 95 28.29 12.05 6.33
C LYS A 95 29.78 11.99 6.66
N SER A 96 30.58 12.76 5.95
CA SER A 96 32.03 12.81 6.09
C SER A 96 32.51 14.25 6.17
N SER A 97 33.59 14.49 6.91
CA SER A 97 34.32 15.77 6.90
C SER A 97 35.81 15.51 6.67
N THR A 98 36.46 16.38 5.89
CA THR A 98 37.89 16.31 5.56
C THR A 98 38.77 16.72 6.75
N ASP A 99 38.22 17.48 7.70
CA ASP A 99 38.90 17.99 8.90
C ASP A 99 38.65 17.17 10.18
N GLY A 100 37.92 16.05 10.07
CA GLY A 100 37.62 15.16 11.20
C GLY A 100 36.51 15.63 12.15
N ILE A 101 35.91 16.81 11.92
CA ILE A 101 34.80 17.29 12.75
C ILE A 101 33.47 16.84 12.12
N VAL A 102 32.92 15.75 12.64
CA VAL A 102 31.51 15.35 12.42
C VAL A 102 30.82 15.19 13.77
N SER A 103 30.71 16.27 14.53
CA SER A 103 29.92 16.34 15.77
C SER A 103 28.71 17.26 15.58
N ASN A 104 27.55 16.89 16.15
CA ASN A 104 26.28 17.65 16.18
C ASN A 104 25.49 17.75 14.85
N LEU A 105 25.62 16.77 13.96
CA LEU A 105 24.79 16.70 12.76
C LEU A 105 23.52 15.90 13.01
N TRP A 106 22.37 16.56 12.91
CA TRP A 106 21.06 15.94 12.90
C TRP A 106 20.54 15.92 11.46
N PHE A 107 20.00 14.79 11.03
CA PHE A 107 19.20 14.69 9.82
C PHE A 107 17.81 14.20 10.23
N ALA A 108 16.77 14.76 9.63
CA ALA A 108 15.41 14.32 9.82
C ALA A 108 14.94 13.67 8.51
N ILE A 109 14.32 12.50 8.63
CA ILE A 109 13.53 11.88 7.56
C ILE A 109 12.09 12.14 7.95
N SER A 110 11.33 12.85 7.13
CA SER A 110 9.89 13.06 7.33
C SER A 110 9.13 12.35 6.23
N ASP A 111 8.23 11.44 6.61
CA ASP A 111 7.16 11.00 5.74
C ASP A 111 6.11 12.13 5.68
N SER A 112 5.67 12.48 4.48
CA SER A 112 4.66 13.53 4.24
C SER A 112 3.28 12.90 4.00
N LEU A 113 2.92 11.88 4.77
CA LEU A 113 1.52 11.47 4.93
C LEU A 113 1.07 11.78 6.36
N LEU A 114 0.58 13.02 6.55
CA LEU A 114 -0.10 13.53 7.75
C LEU A 114 0.75 13.65 9.03
N ALA A 115 1.69 14.60 9.05
CA ALA A 115 2.25 15.09 10.31
C ALA A 115 2.26 16.62 10.36
N THR A 116 1.11 17.22 10.71
CA THR A 116 1.11 18.48 11.45
C THR A 116 1.65 18.21 12.85
N SER A 117 2.96 18.23 13.02
CA SER A 117 3.59 18.33 14.33
C SER A 117 4.93 19.03 14.19
N THR A 118 4.90 20.35 14.34
CA THR A 118 6.07 21.18 14.61
C THR A 118 6.58 20.82 16.01
N THR A 119 7.49 19.86 16.11
CA THR A 119 8.22 19.63 17.36
C THR A 119 9.53 20.42 17.31
N GLN A 120 9.53 21.58 17.98
CA GLN A 120 10.75 22.34 18.27
C GLN A 120 11.51 21.65 19.42
N PHE A 121 12.64 21.00 19.13
CA PHE A 121 13.56 20.54 20.17
C PHE A 121 14.63 21.58 20.44
N GLN A 122 14.81 21.93 21.72
CA GLN A 122 15.88 22.81 22.20
C GLN A 122 17.19 22.01 22.34
N PRO A 123 18.36 22.58 22.00
CA PRO A 123 19.64 21.88 22.15
C PRO A 123 20.00 21.66 23.63
N ILE A 124 20.39 20.44 23.99
CA ILE A 124 20.97 20.13 25.31
C ILE A 124 22.38 20.74 25.36
N LYS A 125 22.61 21.70 26.27
CA LYS A 125 23.93 22.24 26.57
C LYS A 125 24.79 21.14 27.21
N THR A 126 25.92 20.79 26.58
CA THR A 126 26.90 19.87 27.15
C THR A 126 27.59 20.51 28.37
N ALA A 127 27.45 19.90 29.56
CA ALA A 127 28.25 20.25 30.73
C ALA A 127 29.65 19.65 30.60
N LYS A 128 30.68 20.50 30.51
CA LYS A 128 32.09 20.10 30.46
C LYS A 128 32.57 19.81 31.88
N ARG A 129 32.62 18.54 32.30
CA ARG A 129 33.34 18.17 33.54
C ARG A 129 34.83 18.06 33.21
N LEU A 130 35.62 19.05 33.59
CA LEU A 130 37.07 18.90 33.68
C LEU A 130 37.36 17.89 34.79
N LEU A 131 37.95 16.75 34.43
CA LEU A 131 38.75 15.97 35.36
C LEU A 131 40.19 16.04 34.87
N LYS A 132 41.06 16.71 35.62
CA LYS A 132 42.50 16.46 35.60
C LYS A 132 43.00 16.52 37.04
N VAL A 133 43.49 15.34 37.45
CA VAL A 133 44.45 14.98 38.51
C VAL A 133 44.96 16.10 39.41
#